data_AF-A0AAU6WJC9-F1
#
_entry.id   AF-A0AAU6WJC9-F1
#
_cell.length_a   1.000
_cell.length_b   1.000
_cell.length_c   1.000
_cell.angle_alpha   90.00
_cell.angle_beta   90.00
_cell.angle_gamma   90.00
#
_symmetry.space_group_name_H-M   'P 1'
#
loop_
_entity.id
_entity.type
_entity.pdbx_description
1 polymer ?
#
loop_
_entity_poly.entity_id
_entity_poly.type
_entity_poly.pdbx_seq_one_letter_code
_entity_poly.pdbx_strand_id
1 'polypeptide(L)'
;MDDDAYQLATIDGDVISIDWVTNNGDTKSIYWVGSFEAPKDSTDSFTWTSARDRKATDTALMASSDDNKKFTYNNGEISYEAGIMGTSTTVRLAKE
;
A
#
# COMPACT_ATOMS: atom_id res chain seq x y z
N MET A 1 -7.42 -10.08 -13.95
CA MET A 1 -6.38 -10.22 -12.91
C MET A 1 -6.17 -11.71 -12.77
N ASP A 2 -4.91 -12.18 -12.72
CA ASP A 2 -4.63 -13.58 -12.40
C ASP A 2 -5.27 -13.94 -11.05
N ASP A 3 -5.71 -15.19 -10.90
CA ASP A 3 -6.32 -15.67 -9.65
C ASP A 3 -5.35 -15.58 -8.45
N ASP A 4 -4.04 -15.54 -8.74
CA ASP A 4 -2.95 -15.42 -7.76
C ASP A 4 -2.44 -13.98 -7.60
N ALA A 5 -3.15 -12.97 -8.11
CA ALA A 5 -2.75 -11.57 -7.94
C ALA A 5 -2.92 -11.12 -6.49
N TYR A 6 -1.87 -10.56 -5.89
CA TYR A 6 -1.90 -10.00 -4.54
C TYR A 6 -1.21 -8.64 -4.48
N GLN A 7 -1.35 -7.95 -3.35
CA GLN A 7 -0.59 -6.74 -3.06
C GLN A 7 0.48 -7.01 -2.03
N LEU A 8 1.66 -6.45 -2.25
CA LEU A 8 2.81 -6.55 -1.37
C LEU A 8 3.20 -5.15 -0.89
N ALA A 9 3.17 -4.92 0.42
CA ALA A 9 3.67 -3.68 1.02
C ALA A 9 5.10 -3.85 1.52
N THR A 10 5.94 -2.86 1.25
CA THR A 10 7.30 -2.74 1.78
C THR A 10 7.44 -1.38 2.45
N ILE A 11 7.93 -1.37 3.69
CA ILE A 11 8.29 -0.15 4.41
C ILE A 11 9.82 -0.08 4.45
N ASP A 12 10.38 1.01 3.91
CA ASP A 12 11.82 1.31 3.95
C ASP A 12 11.99 2.74 4.46
N GLY A 13 12.53 2.87 5.68
CA GLY A 13 12.66 4.16 6.35
C GLY A 13 11.31 4.88 6.54
N ASP A 14 11.16 6.00 5.85
CA ASP A 14 9.99 6.89 5.85
C ASP A 14 9.12 6.74 4.59
N VAL A 15 9.28 5.65 3.84
CA VAL A 15 8.51 5.35 2.63
C VAL A 15 7.78 4.03 2.77
N ILE A 16 6.51 4.02 2.37
CA ILE A 16 5.74 2.81 2.08
C ILE A 16 5.55 2.68 0.58
N SER A 17 5.93 1.53 0.03
CA SER A 17 5.65 1.12 -1.34
C SER A 17 4.72 -0.08 -1.36
N ILE A 18 3.76 -0.08 -2.28
CA ILE A 18 2.83 -1.19 -2.49
C ILE A 18 2.80 -1.52 -3.97
N ASP A 19 3.07 -2.78 -4.29
CA ASP A 19 2.99 -3.32 -5.64
C ASP A 19 1.82 -4.29 -5.75
N TRP A 20 1.15 -4.29 -6.89
CA TRP A 20 0.48 -5.48 -7.42
C TRP A 20 1.54 -6.48 -7.85
N VAL A 21 1.44 -7.70 -7.34
CA VAL A 21 2.29 -8.83 -7.73
C VAL A 21 1.42 -9.82 -8.51
N THR A 22 1.84 -10.14 -9.73
CA THR A 22 1.14 -11.05 -10.64
C THR A 22 2.13 -12.00 -11.31
N ASN A 23 1.64 -12.90 -12.17
CA ASN A 23 2.47 -13.89 -12.86
C ASN A 23 3.40 -14.65 -11.89
N ASN A 24 2.82 -15.23 -10.83
CA ASN A 24 3.54 -16.00 -9.80
C ASN A 24 4.71 -15.26 -9.12
N GLY A 25 4.68 -13.93 -9.06
CA GLY A 25 5.76 -13.14 -8.45
C GLY A 25 6.67 -12.43 -9.44
N ASP A 26 6.65 -12.81 -10.72
CA ASP A 26 7.57 -12.30 -11.73
C ASP A 26 7.24 -10.88 -12.20
N THR A 27 5.98 -10.46 -12.04
CA THR A 27 5.55 -9.12 -12.45
C THR A 27 5.16 -8.29 -11.22
N LYS A 28 5.74 -7.10 -11.12
CA LYS A 28 5.36 -6.08 -10.14
C LYS A 28 4.87 -4.82 -10.83
N SER A 29 3.72 -4.30 -10.40
CA SER A 29 3.16 -3.04 -10.89
C SER A 29 2.82 -2.14 -9.72
N ILE A 30 3.31 -0.90 -9.72
CA ILE A 30 3.13 0.03 -8.60
C ILE A 30 1.64 0.30 -8.39
N TYR A 31 1.17 0.08 -7.16
CA TYR A 31 -0.13 0.52 -6.67
C TYR A 31 -0.01 1.82 -5.85
N TRP A 32 0.99 1.92 -4.97
CA TRP A 32 1.20 3.08 -4.11
C TRP A 32 2.69 3.29 -3.83
N VAL A 33 3.13 4.54 -3.80
CA VAL A 33 4.38 4.95 -3.18
C VAL A 33 4.07 6.24 -2.43
N GLY A 34 4.43 6.31 -1.15
CA GLY A 34 4.16 7.48 -0.35
C GLY A 34 4.84 7.47 1.01
N SER A 35 4.61 8.50 1.80
CA SER A 35 5.24 8.65 3.11
C SER A 35 4.77 7.60 4.13
N PHE A 36 5.67 7.19 5.00
CA PHE A 36 5.42 6.38 6.17
C PHE A 36 5.86 7.15 7.41
N GLU A 37 4.99 7.23 8.40
CA GLU A 37 5.28 7.84 9.69
C GLU A 37 5.22 6.76 10.77
N ALA A 38 6.40 6.37 11.28
CA ALA A 38 6.48 5.43 12.38
C ALA A 38 5.84 6.03 13.65
N PRO A 39 5.17 5.21 14.49
CA PRO A 39 4.63 5.69 15.75
C PRO A 39 5.79 6.11 16.68
N LYS A 40 5.57 7.16 17.47
CA LYS A 40 6.57 7.64 18.44
C LYS A 40 6.77 6.69 19.62
N ASP A 41 5.74 5.90 19.92
CA ASP A 41 5.72 4.91 20.99
C ASP A 41 5.66 3.51 20.38
N SER A 42 6.21 2.53 21.09
CA SER A 42 6.07 1.11 20.71
C SER A 42 4.62 0.68 20.92
N THR A 43 3.79 0.82 19.90
CA THR A 43 2.39 0.40 19.92
C THR A 43 2.14 -0.71 18.90
N ASP A 44 1.33 -1.68 19.30
CA ASP A 44 0.87 -2.72 18.37
C ASP A 44 -0.22 -2.21 17.44
N SER A 45 -0.72 -0.98 17.63
CA SER A 45 -1.66 -0.34 16.71
C SER A 45 -1.39 1.14 16.55
N PHE A 46 -1.39 1.60 15.31
CA PHE A 46 -1.34 3.02 14.97
C PHE A 46 -1.91 3.27 13.57
N THR A 47 -2.14 4.55 13.27
CA THR A 47 -2.66 5.00 11.99
C THR A 47 -1.79 6.14 11.50
N TRP A 48 -1.52 6.17 10.21
CA TRP A 48 -0.87 7.31 9.57
C TRP A 48 -1.55 7.66 8.25
N THR A 49 -1.37 8.91 7.82
CA THR A 49 -1.79 9.38 6.51
C THR A 49 -0.55 9.48 5.64
N SER A 50 -0.46 8.60 4.64
CA SER A 50 0.62 8.59 3.67
C SER A 50 0.33 9.62 2.58
N ALA A 51 1.29 10.51 2.32
CA ALA A 51 1.26 11.43 1.19
C ALA A 51 1.86 10.76 -0.05
N ARG A 52 1.15 10.83 -1.18
CA ARG A 52 1.55 10.19 -2.44
C ARG A 52 2.84 10.79 -3.01
N ASP A 53 3.79 9.95 -3.40
CA ASP A 53 4.88 10.34 -4.31
C ASP A 53 4.36 10.34 -5.75
N ARG A 54 3.97 11.53 -6.21
CA ARG A 54 3.47 11.73 -7.59
C ARG A 54 4.53 11.40 -8.64
N LYS A 55 5.82 11.67 -8.38
CA LYS A 55 6.89 11.39 -9.34
C LYS A 55 7.01 9.88 -9.61
N ALA A 56 6.85 9.05 -8.58
CA ALA A 56 6.89 7.59 -8.70
C ALA A 56 5.61 7.00 -9.33
N THR A 57 4.47 7.66 -9.17
CA THR A 57 3.15 7.07 -9.45
C THR A 57 2.42 7.65 -10.66
N ASP A 58 2.75 8.85 -11.14
CA ASP A 58 2.03 9.51 -12.24
C ASP A 58 2.12 8.74 -13.58
N THR A 59 3.18 7.98 -13.78
CA THR A 59 3.35 7.12 -14.97
C THR A 59 2.93 5.67 -14.74
N ALA A 60 2.53 5.31 -13.51
CA ALA A 60 2.17 3.95 -13.15
C ALA A 60 0.67 3.72 -13.39
N LEU A 61 0.34 2.97 -14.44
CA LEU A 61 -1.04 2.76 -14.90
C LEU A 61 -1.98 2.16 -13.83
N MET A 62 -1.44 1.36 -12.92
CA MET A 62 -2.20 0.68 -11.86
C MET A 62 -2.09 1.37 -10.50
N ALA A 63 -1.44 2.53 -10.43
CA ALA A 63 -1.31 3.27 -9.18
C ALA A 63 -2.64 3.93 -8.80
N SER A 64 -2.88 4.01 -7.50
CA SER A 64 -3.96 4.86 -6.99
C SER A 64 -3.69 6.32 -7.34
N SER A 65 -4.73 7.02 -7.75
CA SER A 65 -4.70 8.45 -8.05
C SER A 65 -4.86 9.32 -6.80
N ASP A 66 -5.12 8.74 -5.62
CA ASP A 66 -5.38 9.48 -4.39
C ASP A 66 -4.16 10.31 -3.98
N ASP A 67 -4.34 11.56 -3.55
CA ASP A 67 -3.22 12.37 -3.05
C ASP A 67 -2.70 11.89 -1.69
N ASN A 68 -3.60 11.30 -0.90
CA ASN A 68 -3.30 10.79 0.42
C ASN A 68 -4.03 9.47 0.65
N LYS A 69 -3.40 8.56 1.40
CA LYS A 69 -4.00 7.29 1.80
C LYS A 69 -3.84 7.06 3.28
N LYS A 70 -4.94 6.76 3.95
CA LYS A 70 -4.94 6.41 5.37
C LYS A 70 -4.62 4.93 5.53
N PHE A 71 -3.58 4.63 6.30
CA PHE A 71 -3.19 3.28 6.65
C PHE A 71 -3.40 3.05 8.14
N THR A 72 -3.77 1.82 8.49
CA THR A 72 -3.86 1.37 9.87
C THR A 72 -2.98 0.15 10.03
N TYR A 73 -2.03 0.23 10.95
CA TYR A 73 -1.29 -0.92 11.44
C TYR A 73 -1.98 -1.47 12.69
N ASN A 74 -2.17 -2.77 12.75
CA ASN A 74 -2.68 -3.46 13.93
C ASN A 74 -2.08 -4.87 13.99
N ASN A 75 -1.26 -5.12 15.01
CA ASN A 75 -0.74 -6.42 15.40
C ASN A 75 -0.15 -7.23 14.22
N GLY A 76 0.71 -6.60 13.41
CA GLY A 76 1.34 -7.22 12.25
C GLY A 76 0.54 -7.15 10.94
N GLU A 77 -0.65 -6.54 10.94
CA GLU A 77 -1.46 -6.30 9.74
C GLU A 77 -1.44 -4.81 9.38
N ILE A 78 -1.21 -4.49 8.10
CA ILE A 78 -1.47 -3.16 7.52
C ILE A 78 -2.79 -3.23 6.75
N SER A 79 -3.69 -2.29 6.99
CA SER A 79 -4.96 -2.16 6.28
C SER A 79 -5.20 -0.76 5.74
N TYR A 80 -5.89 -0.68 4.61
CA TYR A 80 -6.24 0.59 3.96
C TYR A 80 -7.38 0.40 2.95
N GLU A 81 -8.00 1.49 2.57
CA GLU A 81 -9.04 1.49 1.54
C GLU A 81 -8.42 1.66 0.14
N ALA A 82 -8.80 0.78 -0.77
CA ALA A 82 -8.40 0.79 -2.17
C ALA A 82 -9.63 0.94 -3.05
N GLY A 83 -9.63 1.94 -3.93
CA GLY A 83 -10.55 2.01 -5.06
C GLY A 83 -10.05 1.10 -6.18
N ILE A 84 -10.82 0.06 -6.51
CA ILE A 84 -10.55 -0.82 -7.65
C ILE A 84 -11.78 -0.77 -8.55
N MET A 85 -11.62 -0.20 -9.76
CA MET A 85 -12.67 -0.17 -10.80
C MET A 85 -14.03 0.39 -10.32
N GLY A 86 -14.02 1.47 -9.53
CA GLY A 86 -15.25 2.11 -9.04
C GLY A 86 -15.89 1.46 -7.81
N THR A 87 -15.24 0.44 -7.22
CA THR A 87 -15.62 -0.14 -5.94
C THR A 87 -14.53 0.15 -4.90
N SER A 88 -14.93 0.52 -3.69
CA SER A 88 -14.04 0.61 -2.53
C SER A 88 -13.92 -0.76 -1.86
N THR A 89 -12.69 -1.24 -1.64
CA THR A 89 -12.41 -2.43 -0.83
C THR A 89 -11.43 -2.10 0.28
N THR A 90 -11.51 -2.82 1.40
CA THR A 90 -10.49 -2.75 2.45
C THR A 90 -9.45 -3.84 2.19
N VAL A 91 -8.24 -3.42 1.84
CA VAL A 91 -7.08 -4.31 1.71
C VAL A 91 -6.51 -4.58 3.10
N ARG A 92 -6.09 -5.82 3.35
CA ARG A 92 -5.42 -6.26 4.57
C ARG A 92 -4.18 -7.05 4.19
N LEU A 93 -3.03 -6.60 4.65
CA LEU A 93 -1.71 -7.17 4.36
C LEU A 93 -1.11 -7.65 5.68
N ALA A 94 -0.98 -8.96 5.84
CA ALA A 94 -0.29 -9.55 6.98
C ALA A 94 1.22 -9.52 6.75
N LYS A 95 1.98 -9.29 7.82
CA LYS A 95 3.43 -9.47 7.82
C LYS A 95 3.76 -10.95 7.60
N GLU A 96 4.67 -11.22 6.66
CA GLU A 96 5.30 -12.52 6.46
C GLU A 96 6.38 -12.82 7.52
#